data_AF-A0A3M7KXU3-F1
#
_entry.id   AF-A0A3M7KXU3-F1
#
_cell.length_a   1.000
_cell.length_b   1.000
_cell.length_c   1.000
_cell.angle_alpha   90.00
_cell.angle_beta   90.00
_cell.angle_gamma   90.00
#
_symmetry.space_group_name_H-M   'P 1'
#
loop_
_entity.id
_entity.type
_entity.pdbx_description
1 polymer ?
#
loop_
_entity_poly.entity_id
_entity_poly.type
_entity_poly.pdbx_seq_one_letter_code
_entity_poly.pdbx_strand_id
1 'polypeptide(L)'
;MSLWLSMERFPPELLNRLDDIVVFERLAPQHLHAIAELEIAALARRLEPLGILGLTASAELRAFLAREACADGRGARGLRTLVSGLLADAVADALLTGQVSRGQGVHLTLVADGQVGVQSLPAAAAPLENNVVPAAPTAGSVPSVERRADRGQDAWTPA
;
A
#
# COMPACT_ATOMS: atom_id res chain seq x y z
N MET A 1 9.46 16.38 30.77
CA MET A 1 9.98 17.75 30.99
C MET A 1 11.30 17.91 30.24
N SER A 2 11.31 17.61 28.93
CA SER A 2 12.53 17.28 28.18
C SER A 2 12.62 17.98 26.81
N LEU A 3 11.69 18.90 26.53
CA LEU A 3 11.60 19.61 25.24
C LEU A 3 12.43 20.91 25.21
N TRP A 4 12.67 21.52 26.37
CA TRP A 4 13.36 22.81 26.48
C TRP A 4 14.86 22.74 26.15
N LEU A 5 15.48 21.56 26.30
CA LEU A 5 16.92 21.38 26.12
C LEU A 5 17.38 21.32 24.65
N SER A 6 16.46 21.27 23.66
CA SER A 6 16.82 21.24 22.23
C SER A 6 16.65 22.56 21.50
N MET A 7 15.92 23.52 22.07
CA MET A 7 15.70 24.83 21.45
C MET A 7 16.91 25.76 21.60
N GLU A 8 17.77 25.54 22.61
CA GLU A 8 19.04 26.26 22.80
C GLU A 8 20.04 26.02 21.65
N ARG A 9 19.84 24.98 20.82
CA ARG A 9 20.70 24.66 19.67
C ARG A 9 20.33 25.39 18.39
N PHE A 10 19.17 26.05 18.34
CA PHE A 10 18.72 26.79 17.15
C PHE A 10 18.70 28.29 17.45
N PRO A 11 19.15 29.14 16.52
CA PRO A 11 19.14 30.59 16.72
C PRO A 11 17.69 31.10 16.88
N PRO A 12 17.47 32.09 17.76
CA PRO A 12 16.13 32.58 18.09
C PRO A 12 15.38 33.16 16.88
N GLU A 13 16.09 33.66 15.86
CA GLU A 13 15.47 34.13 14.61
C GLU A 13 14.78 33.00 13.82
N LEU A 14 15.28 31.76 13.90
CA LEU A 14 14.70 30.61 13.20
C LEU A 14 13.43 30.12 13.90
N LEU A 15 13.44 30.11 15.23
CA LEU A 15 12.27 29.71 16.04
C LEU A 15 11.09 30.66 15.80
N ASN A 16 11.38 31.95 15.62
CA ASN A 16 10.37 32.97 15.29
C ASN A 16 9.84 32.88 13.84
N ARG A 17 10.32 31.93 13.02
CA ARG A 17 9.86 31.66 11.64
C ARG A 17 9.19 30.31 11.45
N LEU A 18 9.01 29.55 12.53
CA LEU A 18 8.27 28.29 12.52
C LEU A 18 6.84 28.58 12.97
N ASP A 19 5.88 28.45 12.07
CA ASP A 19 4.47 28.70 12.38
C ASP A 19 3.88 27.62 13.32
N ASP A 20 4.35 26.37 13.21
CA ASP A 20 3.92 25.27 14.07
C ASP A 20 5.05 24.22 14.22
N ILE A 21 5.12 23.59 15.39
CA ILE A 21 6.09 22.54 15.72
C ILE A 21 5.32 21.24 15.98
N VAL A 22 5.33 20.34 15.00
CA VAL A 22 4.72 19.01 15.14
C VAL A 22 5.69 18.05 15.81
N VAL A 23 5.37 17.61 17.02
CA VAL A 23 6.14 16.60 17.75
C VAL A 23 5.56 15.23 17.46
N PHE A 24 6.36 14.34 16.85
CA PHE A 24 5.95 12.97 16.59
C PHE A 24 6.23 12.07 17.80
N GLU A 25 5.22 11.31 18.23
CA GLU A 25 5.39 10.26 19.22
C GLU A 25 6.18 9.07 18.64
N ARG A 26 6.87 8.34 19.52
CA ARG A 26 7.53 7.09 19.11
C ARG A 26 6.48 6.07 18.70
N LEU A 27 6.75 5.32 17.64
CA LEU A 27 5.84 4.29 17.18
C LEU A 27 5.64 3.22 18.25
N ALA A 28 4.38 2.97 18.60
CA ALA A 28 4.00 1.81 19.39
C ALA A 28 4.15 0.52 18.55
N PRO A 29 4.45 -0.63 19.17
CA PRO A 29 4.60 -1.92 18.46
C PRO A 29 3.40 -2.27 17.58
N GLN A 30 2.19 -1.97 18.04
CA GLN A 30 0.94 -2.18 17.30
C GLN A 30 0.89 -1.40 15.97
N HIS A 31 1.49 -0.20 15.91
CA HIS A 31 1.55 0.59 14.68
C HIS A 31 2.55 0.00 13.69
N LEU A 32 3.60 -0.66 14.16
CA LEU A 32 4.59 -1.31 13.28
C LEU A 32 3.99 -2.46 12.50
N HIS A 33 3.05 -3.22 13.07
CA HIS A 33 2.33 -4.25 12.33
C HIS A 33 1.50 -3.66 11.19
N ALA A 34 0.74 -2.60 11.45
CA ALA A 34 -0.05 -1.93 10.41
C ALA A 34 0.85 -1.36 9.30
N ILE A 35 2.00 -0.81 9.65
CA ILE A 35 2.97 -0.30 8.67
C ILE A 35 3.61 -1.45 7.88
N ALA A 36 3.84 -2.61 8.50
CA ALA A 36 4.35 -3.79 7.79
C ALA A 36 3.39 -4.22 6.69
N GLU A 37 2.08 -4.23 6.97
CA GLU A 37 1.04 -4.53 5.97
C GLU A 37 1.08 -3.54 4.81
N LEU A 38 1.21 -2.25 5.11
CA LEU A 38 1.28 -1.21 4.08
C LEU A 38 2.50 -1.37 3.17
N GLU A 39 3.65 -1.70 3.74
CA GLU A 39 4.88 -1.95 2.98
C GLU A 39 4.78 -3.24 2.15
N ILE A 40 4.18 -4.31 2.68
CA ILE A 40 3.94 -5.55 1.93
C ILE A 40 2.95 -5.30 0.78
N ALA A 41 1.88 -4.55 1.01
CA ALA A 41 0.93 -4.17 -0.04
C ALA A 41 1.58 -3.25 -1.09
N ALA A 42 2.48 -2.36 -0.68
CA ALA A 42 3.28 -1.56 -1.61
C ALA A 42 4.21 -2.44 -2.47
N LEU A 43 4.82 -3.46 -1.87
CA LEU A 43 5.62 -4.45 -2.60
C LEU A 43 4.76 -5.24 -3.58
N ALA A 44 3.57 -5.71 -3.17
CA ALA A 44 2.62 -6.41 -4.03
C ALA A 44 2.29 -5.61 -5.30
N ARG A 45 1.95 -4.32 -5.15
CA ARG A 45 1.66 -3.41 -6.27
C ARG A 45 2.85 -3.24 -7.23
N ARG A 46 4.08 -3.31 -6.73
CA ARG A 46 5.29 -3.25 -7.58
C ARG A 46 5.53 -4.54 -8.35
N LEU A 47 5.01 -5.67 -7.88
CA LEU A 47 5.15 -6.99 -8.50
C LEU A 47 4.01 -7.30 -9.48
N GLU A 48 2.86 -6.62 -9.40
CA GLU A 48 1.74 -6.76 -10.35
C GLU A 48 2.17 -6.63 -11.83
N PRO A 49 2.95 -5.62 -12.25
CA PRO A 49 3.40 -5.49 -13.64
C PRO A 49 4.33 -6.63 -14.09
N LEU A 50 4.97 -7.32 -13.15
CA LEU A 50 5.82 -8.49 -13.43
C LEU A 50 4.99 -9.78 -13.60
N GLY A 51 3.68 -9.70 -13.42
CA GLY A 51 2.74 -10.80 -13.56
C GLY A 51 2.43 -11.55 -12.27
N ILE A 52 2.74 -11.00 -11.09
CA ILE A 52 2.34 -11.61 -9.81
C ILE A 52 0.96 -11.07 -9.41
N LEU A 53 -0.05 -11.94 -9.28
CA LEU A 53 -1.44 -11.54 -9.04
C LEU A 53 -1.75 -11.18 -7.57
N GLY A 54 -0.86 -11.52 -6.65
CA GLY A 54 -1.05 -11.21 -5.24
C GLY A 54 0.13 -11.64 -4.40
N LEU A 55 0.38 -10.90 -3.32
CA LEU A 55 1.39 -11.21 -2.33
C LEU A 55 0.73 -11.27 -0.96
N THR A 56 0.91 -12.38 -0.26
CA THR A 56 0.44 -12.54 1.12
C THR A 56 1.59 -12.99 2.01
N ALA A 57 1.54 -12.65 3.29
CA ALA A 57 2.57 -13.01 4.26
C ALA A 57 1.97 -13.68 5.49
N SER A 58 2.68 -14.66 6.05
CA SER A 58 2.28 -15.29 7.31
C SER A 58 2.28 -14.27 8.46
N ALA A 59 1.50 -14.52 9.50
CA ALA A 59 1.45 -13.65 10.69
C ALA A 59 2.81 -13.60 11.40
N GLU A 60 3.52 -14.72 11.42
CA GLU A 60 4.86 -14.87 12.00
C GLU A 60 5.89 -14.01 11.27
N LEU A 61 5.86 -14.01 9.93
CA LEU A 61 6.75 -13.18 9.12
C LEU A 61 6.51 -11.69 9.37
N ARG A 62 5.24 -11.26 9.45
CA ARG A 62 4.88 -9.88 9.78
C ARG A 62 5.35 -9.48 11.17
N ALA A 63 5.19 -10.37 12.16
CA ALA A 63 5.68 -10.14 13.51
C ALA A 63 7.21 -10.08 13.58
N PHE A 64 7.90 -10.93 12.83
CA PHE A 64 9.36 -10.88 12.69
C PHE A 64 9.82 -9.54 12.13
N LEU A 65 9.24 -9.08 11.02
CA LEU A 65 9.58 -7.79 10.40
C LEU A 65 9.37 -6.61 11.35
N ALA A 66 8.26 -6.61 12.09
CA ALA A 66 7.96 -5.56 13.07
C ALA A 66 8.96 -5.55 14.24
N ARG A 67 9.35 -6.73 14.74
CA ARG A 67 10.36 -6.86 15.82
C ARG A 67 11.73 -6.37 15.37
N GLU A 68 12.21 -6.81 14.20
CA GLU A 68 13.52 -6.42 13.68
C GLU A 68 13.60 -4.92 13.41
N ALA A 69 12.57 -4.33 12.79
CA ALA A 69 12.52 -2.89 12.57
C ALA A 69 12.53 -2.06 13.88
N CYS A 70 12.00 -2.64 14.97
CA CYS A 70 12.03 -2.02 16.29
C CYS A 70 13.41 -2.14 16.95
N ALA A 71 14.06 -3.31 16.85
CA ALA A 71 15.39 -3.56 17.41
C ALA A 71 16.45 -2.64 16.81
N ASP A 72 16.34 -2.36 15.52
CA ASP A 72 17.25 -1.49 14.77
C ASP A 72 17.20 0.00 15.16
N GLY A 73 16.23 0.42 15.99
CA GLY A 73 16.05 1.81 16.40
C GLY A 73 15.63 2.78 15.28
N ARG A 74 15.61 2.32 14.03
CA ARG A 74 15.27 3.07 12.81
C ARG A 74 13.75 3.24 12.60
N GLY A 75 12.92 2.62 13.44
CA GLY A 75 11.47 2.71 13.38
C GLY A 75 10.90 2.23 12.05
N ALA A 76 9.79 2.82 11.59
CA ALA A 76 9.14 2.45 10.33
C ALA A 76 10.06 2.49 9.09
N ARG A 77 11.12 3.30 9.11
CA ARG A 77 12.09 3.34 8.00
C ARG A 77 12.85 2.03 7.85
N GLY A 78 13.22 1.41 8.98
CA GLY A 78 13.88 0.09 8.96
C GLY A 78 13.00 -0.97 8.33
N LEU A 79 11.69 -0.90 8.60
CA LEU A 79 10.71 -1.84 8.06
C LEU A 79 10.64 -1.81 6.53
N ARG A 80 10.61 -0.61 5.93
CA ARG A 80 10.61 -0.45 4.47
C ARG A 80 11.86 -1.06 3.83
N THR A 81 13.03 -0.86 4.45
CA THR A 81 14.29 -1.44 3.97
C THR A 81 14.28 -2.96 4.08
N LEU A 82 13.83 -3.51 5.21
CA LEU A 82 13.71 -4.96 5.40
C LEU A 82 12.73 -5.59 4.39
N VAL A 83 11.55 -5.00 4.20
CA VAL A 83 10.58 -5.49 3.21
C VAL A 83 11.13 -5.38 1.79
N SER A 84 11.73 -4.25 1.43
CA SER A 84 12.22 -4.05 0.06
C SER A 84 13.45 -4.87 -0.29
N GLY A 85 14.30 -5.21 0.68
CA GLY A 85 15.43 -6.13 0.45
C GLY A 85 14.98 -7.57 0.58
N LEU A 86 14.73 -7.99 1.82
CA LEU A 86 14.57 -9.40 2.18
C LEU A 86 13.36 -10.08 1.52
N LEU A 87 12.21 -9.39 1.39
CA LEU A 87 11.04 -9.98 0.72
C LEU A 87 11.15 -9.87 -0.80
N ALA A 88 11.66 -8.75 -1.34
CA ALA A 88 11.79 -8.60 -2.79
C ALA A 88 12.83 -9.56 -3.37
N ASP A 89 13.96 -9.75 -2.68
CA ASP A 89 15.02 -10.67 -3.08
C ASP A 89 14.51 -12.11 -3.09
N ALA A 90 13.75 -12.52 -2.07
CA ALA A 90 13.14 -13.85 -2.01
C ALA A 90 12.16 -14.09 -3.18
N VAL A 91 11.33 -13.09 -3.50
CA VAL A 91 10.41 -13.19 -4.65
C VAL A 91 11.16 -13.21 -5.98
N ALA A 92 12.22 -12.40 -6.11
CA ALA A 92 13.04 -12.36 -7.31
C ALA A 92 13.73 -13.72 -7.56
N ASP A 93 14.30 -14.32 -6.52
CA ASP A 93 14.93 -15.64 -6.62
C ASP A 93 13.92 -16.74 -6.98
N ALA A 94 12.72 -16.71 -6.38
CA ALA A 94 11.63 -17.64 -6.71
C ALA A 94 11.12 -17.49 -8.16
N LEU A 95 11.12 -16.27 -8.69
CA LEU A 95 10.81 -15.99 -10.10
C LEU A 95 11.91 -16.51 -11.05
N LEU A 96 13.17 -16.36 -10.68
CA LEU A 96 14.32 -16.81 -11.49
C LEU A 96 14.47 -18.32 -11.51
N THR A 97 14.19 -18.99 -10.37
CA THR A 97 14.24 -20.45 -10.24
C THR A 97 13.00 -21.16 -10.81
N GLY A 98 11.96 -20.39 -11.18
CA GLY A 98 10.71 -20.93 -11.74
C GLY A 98 9.77 -21.53 -10.68
N GLN A 99 10.04 -21.35 -9.39
CA GLN A 99 9.14 -21.75 -8.29
C GLN A 99 7.82 -20.99 -8.31
N VAL A 100 7.87 -19.74 -8.80
CA VAL A 100 6.71 -18.88 -9.01
C VAL A 100 6.65 -18.47 -10.48
N SER A 101 5.49 -18.63 -11.10
CA SER A 101 5.24 -18.22 -12.48
C SER A 101 4.33 -17.00 -12.56
N ARG A 102 4.36 -16.32 -13.71
CA ARG A 102 3.41 -15.26 -14.02
C ARG A 102 1.98 -15.79 -13.97
N GLY A 103 1.07 -15.01 -13.43
CA GLY A 103 -0.32 -15.38 -13.20
C GLY A 103 -0.53 -16.18 -11.91
N GLN A 104 0.45 -16.27 -11.01
CA GLN A 104 0.28 -16.91 -9.71
C GLN A 104 0.28 -15.90 -8.57
N GLY A 105 -0.33 -16.28 -7.46
CA GLY A 105 -0.16 -15.61 -6.18
C GLY A 105 1.10 -16.12 -5.49
N VAL A 106 1.64 -15.32 -4.59
CA VAL A 106 2.80 -15.67 -3.77
C VAL A 106 2.41 -15.57 -2.29
N HIS A 107 2.73 -16.60 -1.53
CA HIS A 107 2.64 -16.59 -0.08
C HIS A 107 4.03 -16.72 0.52
N LEU A 108 4.36 -15.77 1.40
CA LEU A 108 5.63 -15.67 2.08
C LEU A 108 5.49 -16.17 3.52
N THR A 109 6.36 -17.10 3.90
CA THR A 109 6.39 -17.69 5.24
C THR A 109 7.75 -17.49 5.89
N LEU A 110 7.80 -17.35 7.20
CA LEU A 110 9.07 -17.37 7.94
C LEU A 110 9.52 -18.83 8.11
N VAL A 111 10.70 -19.18 7.62
CA VAL A 111 11.26 -20.55 7.76
C VAL A 111 12.21 -20.62 8.96
N ALA A 112 13.04 -19.59 9.12
CA ALA A 112 13.95 -19.39 10.26
C ALA A 112 14.19 -17.89 10.44
N ASP A 113 14.80 -17.46 11.55
CA ASP A 113 15.12 -16.06 11.79
C ASP A 113 15.93 -15.46 10.62
N GLY A 114 15.28 -14.62 9.81
CA GLY A 114 15.85 -13.98 8.62
C GLY A 114 15.73 -14.75 7.31
N GLN A 115 15.15 -15.96 7.29
CA GLN A 115 14.92 -16.72 6.06
C GLN A 115 13.44 -16.74 5.67
N VAL A 116 13.15 -16.27 4.45
CA VAL A 116 11.80 -16.27 3.87
C VAL A 116 11.63 -17.45 2.94
N GLY A 117 10.63 -18.27 3.22
CA GLY A 117 10.11 -19.27 2.31
C GLY A 117 9.09 -18.65 1.37
N VAL A 118 9.14 -19.05 0.10
CA VAL A 118 8.22 -18.61 -0.93
C VAL A 118 7.39 -19.80 -1.39
N GLN A 119 6.07 -19.67 -1.38
CA GLN A 119 5.15 -20.67 -1.90
C GLN A 119 4.28 -20.04 -2.99
N SER A 120 4.20 -20.68 -4.15
CA SER A 120 3.24 -20.27 -5.18
C SER A 120 1.85 -20.72 -4.78
N LEU A 121 0.92 -19.76 -4.78
CA LEU A 121 -0.50 -20.08 -4.72
C LEU A 121 -0.98 -20.20 -6.16
N PRO A 122 -1.57 -21.35 -6.54
CA PRO A 122 -2.26 -21.43 -7.81
C PRO A 122 -3.30 -20.32 -7.83
N ALA A 123 -3.35 -19.56 -8.92
CA ALA A 123 -4.51 -18.70 -9.18
C ALA A 123 -5.72 -19.64 -9.18
N ALA A 124 -6.50 -19.59 -8.10
CA ALA A 124 -7.70 -20.39 -7.98
C ALA A 124 -8.51 -20.18 -9.25
N ALA A 125 -8.83 -21.30 -9.91
CA ALA A 125 -9.46 -21.39 -11.20
C ALA A 125 -10.49 -20.27 -11.40
N ALA A 126 -10.27 -19.42 -12.41
CA ALA A 126 -11.37 -18.73 -13.04
C ALA A 126 -12.41 -19.79 -13.43
N PRO A 127 -13.68 -19.68 -13.00
CA PRO A 127 -14.74 -20.35 -13.71
C PRO A 127 -14.70 -19.79 -15.13
N LEU A 128 -14.24 -20.61 -16.07
CA LEU A 128 -14.53 -20.44 -17.48
C LEU A 128 -16.03 -20.63 -17.65
N GLU A 129 -16.83 -19.59 -17.42
CA GLU A 129 -18.21 -19.59 -17.89
C GLU A 129 -18.35 -18.54 -19.00
N ASN A 130 -18.18 -19.06 -20.21
CA ASN A 130 -18.69 -18.55 -21.47
C ASN A 130 -19.99 -17.76 -21.28
N ASN A 131 -19.90 -16.44 -21.30
CA ASN A 131 -21.06 -15.64 -21.70
C ASN A 131 -21.03 -15.53 -23.22
N VAL A 132 -21.62 -16.54 -23.89
CA VAL A 132 -22.11 -16.40 -25.26
C VAL A 132 -23.03 -15.19 -25.25
N VAL A 133 -22.60 -14.09 -25.88
CA VAL A 133 -23.48 -12.96 -26.18
C VAL A 133 -24.49 -13.46 -27.21
N PRO A 134 -25.79 -13.62 -26.90
CA PRO A 134 -26.77 -13.73 -27.95
C PRO A 134 -27.07 -12.32 -28.48
N ALA A 135 -27.26 -12.27 -29.79
CA ALA A 135 -27.53 -11.08 -30.57
C ALA A 135 -28.69 -10.22 -30.01
N ALA A 136 -28.60 -8.93 -30.33
CA ALA A 136 -29.53 -7.83 -30.12
C ALA A 136 -31.04 -8.18 -30.03
N PRO A 137 -31.79 -7.29 -29.37
CA PRO A 137 -32.97 -6.75 -30.06
C PRO A 137 -32.92 -5.23 -30.19
N THR A 138 -33.30 -4.83 -31.39
CA THR A 138 -33.47 -3.48 -31.94
C THR A 138 -34.62 -2.71 -31.29
N ALA A 139 -34.42 -1.39 -31.19
CA ALA A 139 -35.39 -0.28 -31.16
C ALA A 139 -36.45 -0.18 -30.04
N GLY A 140 -36.50 1.00 -29.41
CA GLY A 140 -37.61 1.43 -28.57
C GLY A 140 -37.40 2.81 -27.92
N SER A 141 -37.63 3.87 -28.70
CA SER A 141 -38.04 5.24 -28.30
C SER A 141 -37.47 5.89 -27.03
N VAL A 142 -36.62 6.91 -27.25
CA VAL A 142 -36.44 8.07 -26.36
C VAL A 142 -37.73 8.89 -26.29
N PRO A 143 -38.23 9.29 -25.10
CA PRO A 143 -39.17 10.39 -25.01
C PRO A 143 -38.41 11.72 -24.88
N SER A 144 -38.77 12.66 -25.75
CA SER A 144 -38.31 14.04 -25.76
C SER A 144 -38.62 14.75 -24.43
N VAL A 145 -37.60 15.32 -23.79
CA VAL A 145 -37.80 16.29 -22.71
C VAL A 145 -37.98 17.67 -23.33
N GLU A 146 -39.18 18.23 -23.21
CA GLU A 146 -39.52 19.57 -23.66
C GLU A 146 -38.77 20.63 -22.85
N ARG A 147 -38.19 21.57 -23.59
CA ARG A 147 -37.54 22.78 -23.11
C ARG A 147 -38.63 23.78 -22.71
N ARG A 148 -38.77 24.09 -21.41
CA ARG A 148 -39.53 25.26 -20.95
C ARG A 148 -38.58 26.28 -20.32
N ALA A 149 -38.41 27.39 -21.04
CA ALA A 149 -37.91 28.63 -20.50
C ALA A 149 -38.87 29.15 -19.42
N ASP A 150 -38.35 29.69 -18.31
CA ASP A 150 -38.62 31.08 -17.90
C ASP A 150 -37.81 31.48 -16.65
N ARG A 151 -37.32 32.73 -16.70
CA ARG A 151 -37.04 33.70 -15.63
C ARG A 151 -36.01 33.44 -14.51
N GLY A 152 -35.11 34.42 -14.37
CA GLY A 152 -34.40 34.73 -13.14
C GLY A 152 -33.00 35.30 -13.35
N GLN A 153 -32.90 36.53 -13.87
CA GLN A 153 -31.67 37.32 -13.78
C GLN A 153 -31.50 37.74 -12.32
N ASP A 154 -30.44 37.30 -11.64
CA ASP A 154 -29.97 37.96 -10.44
C ASP A 154 -28.46 38.21 -10.55
N ALA A 155 -28.14 39.50 -10.45
CA ALA A 155 -26.84 40.10 -10.68
C ALA A 155 -25.86 39.75 -9.56
N TRP A 156 -24.67 39.26 -9.93
CA TRP A 156 -23.52 39.19 -9.03
C TRP A 156 -22.66 40.44 -9.21
N THR A 157 -22.61 41.30 -8.19
CA THR A 157 -21.64 42.40 -8.08
C THR A 157 -20.77 42.11 -6.86
N PRO A 158 -19.43 42.06 -6.96
CA PRO A 158 -18.59 42.04 -5.78
C PRO A 158 -18.27 43.47 -5.32
N ALA A 159 -18.19 43.65 -4.00
CA ALA A 159 -17.55 44.79 -3.35
C ALA A 159 -16.06 44.48 -3.10
#